data_AF-A0A6G6J869-F1
#
_entry.id   AF-A0A6G6J869-F1
#
_cell.length_a   1.000
_cell.length_b   1.000
_cell.length_c   1.000
_cell.angle_alpha   90.00
_cell.angle_beta   90.00
_cell.angle_gamma   90.00
#
_symmetry.space_group_name_H-M   'P 1'
#
loop_
_entity.id
_entity.type
_entity.pdbx_description
1 polymer ?
#
loop_
_entity_poly.entity_id
_entity_poly.type
_entity_poly.pdbx_seq_one_letter_code
_entity_poly.pdbx_strand_id
1 'polypeptide(L)'
;MKHTQIHTPEAKAFLVDGSTWPATINTSLPHFLAKASGMLFSCKGKQEVRVAEGQLLPKIEHARNQVLRQLRPFLFTDPTGLFNGMDAVPAYDESLVIAEQVLPAVDLLVDFDIFVGLTRLYPGLVSDAAAIRTDLANQIARSFNGVHKSVRTMNSGRAQPSG
;
A
#
# COMPACT_ATOMS: atom_id res chain seq x y z
N MET A 1 5.43 5.19 18.14
CA MET A 1 5.09 4.71 16.79
C MET A 1 5.27 5.90 15.85
N LYS A 2 5.94 5.73 14.70
CA LYS A 2 6.10 6.84 13.75
C LYS A 2 4.72 7.12 13.13
N HIS A 3 4.25 8.36 13.22
CA HIS A 3 3.03 8.78 12.57
C HIS A 3 3.20 8.67 11.06
N THR A 4 2.40 7.81 10.45
CA THR A 4 2.51 7.50 9.03
C THR A 4 1.57 8.40 8.26
N GLN A 5 2.06 9.61 7.94
CA GLN A 5 1.31 10.66 7.27
C GLN A 5 1.43 10.55 5.74
N ILE A 6 0.35 10.89 5.04
CA ILE A 6 0.24 10.93 3.58
C ILE A 6 -0.05 12.36 3.13
N HIS A 7 0.66 12.85 2.12
CA HIS A 7 0.64 14.27 1.74
C HIS A 7 0.13 14.50 0.31
N THR A 8 0.61 13.70 -0.64
CA THR A 8 0.36 13.93 -2.07
C THR A 8 -1.06 13.51 -2.46
N PRO A 9 -1.72 14.24 -3.38
CA PRO A 9 -3.05 13.86 -3.90
C PRO A 9 -3.10 12.43 -4.44
N GLU A 10 -2.03 11.98 -5.10
CA GLU A 10 -1.87 10.64 -5.65
C GLU A 10 -1.95 9.58 -4.56
N ALA A 11 -1.20 9.74 -3.47
CA ALA A 11 -1.26 8.80 -2.36
C ALA A 11 -2.58 8.91 -1.57
N LYS A 12 -3.11 10.12 -1.39
CA LYS A 12 -4.42 10.36 -0.76
C LYS A 12 -5.57 9.68 -1.50
N ALA A 13 -5.46 9.51 -2.82
CA ALA A 13 -6.47 8.80 -3.61
C ALA A 13 -6.67 7.34 -3.15
N PHE A 14 -5.68 6.74 -2.49
CA PHE A 14 -5.80 5.40 -1.90
C PHE A 14 -6.48 5.39 -0.53
N LEU A 15 -6.73 6.55 0.09
CA LEU A 15 -7.36 6.64 1.42
C LEU A 15 -8.88 6.79 1.33
N VAL A 16 -9.42 7.09 0.15
CA VAL A 16 -10.83 7.41 -0.05
C VAL A 16 -11.52 6.29 -0.82
N ASP A 17 -12.59 5.75 -0.25
CA ASP A 17 -13.47 4.81 -0.96
C ASP A 17 -14.15 5.51 -2.14
N GLY A 18 -14.17 4.86 -3.30
CA GLY A 18 -14.75 5.43 -4.52
C GLY A 18 -13.85 6.41 -5.28
N SER A 19 -12.56 6.50 -4.92
CA SER A 19 -11.57 7.17 -5.77
C SER A 19 -11.61 6.61 -7.20
N THR A 20 -11.43 7.47 -8.19
CA THR A 20 -11.37 7.09 -9.61
C THR A 20 -9.93 7.03 -10.14
N TRP A 21 -8.94 7.34 -9.30
CA TRP A 21 -7.53 7.29 -9.67
C TRP A 21 -6.72 6.48 -8.64
N PRO A 22 -5.83 5.59 -9.09
CA PRO A 22 -5.64 5.16 -10.49
C PRO A 22 -6.90 4.46 -11.02
N ALA A 23 -7.09 4.40 -12.35
CA ALA A 23 -8.33 3.86 -12.96
C ALA A 23 -8.66 2.41 -12.55
N THR A 24 -7.67 1.67 -12.04
CA THR A 24 -7.82 0.30 -11.56
C THR A 24 -8.20 0.20 -10.09
N ILE A 25 -8.29 1.30 -9.34
CA ILE A 25 -8.60 1.27 -7.91
C ILE A 25 -10.05 0.83 -7.67
N ASN A 26 -10.22 -0.14 -6.78
CA ASN A 26 -11.53 -0.59 -6.30
C ASN A 26 -11.52 -0.90 -4.79
N THR A 27 -10.35 -0.78 -4.17
CA THR A 27 -10.16 -1.04 -2.74
C THR A 27 -9.21 0.00 -2.19
N SER A 28 -9.70 0.83 -1.28
CA SER A 28 -8.88 1.79 -0.53
C SER A 28 -7.98 1.06 0.48
N LEU A 29 -6.94 1.74 0.94
CA LEU A 29 -6.07 1.25 2.01
C LEU A 29 -6.87 0.97 3.30
N PRO A 30 -7.75 1.86 3.81
CA PRO A 30 -8.58 1.54 4.97
C PRO A 30 -9.43 0.27 4.78
N HIS A 31 -10.05 0.10 3.61
CA HIS A 31 -10.83 -1.10 3.31
C HIS A 31 -9.95 -2.36 3.26
N PHE A 32 -8.78 -2.26 2.62
CA PHE A 32 -7.80 -3.33 2.59
C PHE A 32 -7.38 -3.75 4.00
N LEU A 33 -7.00 -2.80 4.84
CA LEU A 33 -6.54 -3.04 6.21
C LEU A 33 -7.63 -3.72 7.05
N ALA A 34 -8.88 -3.25 6.95
CA ALA A 34 -10.01 -3.85 7.65
C ALA A 34 -10.25 -5.31 7.23
N LYS A 35 -10.26 -5.59 5.91
CA LYS A 35 -10.48 -6.95 5.38
C LYS A 35 -9.32 -7.89 5.70
N ALA A 36 -8.10 -7.44 5.51
CA ALA A 36 -6.91 -8.23 5.74
C ALA A 36 -6.72 -8.54 7.23
N SER A 37 -6.92 -7.55 8.11
CA SER A 37 -6.89 -7.76 9.56
C SER A 37 -7.99 -8.70 10.03
N GLY A 38 -9.22 -8.52 9.55
CA GLY A 38 -10.33 -9.44 9.87
C GLY A 38 -10.05 -10.88 9.46
N MET A 39 -9.41 -11.09 8.30
CA MET A 39 -8.98 -12.42 7.86
C MET A 39 -7.92 -13.01 8.79
N LEU A 40 -6.91 -12.23 9.19
CA LEU A 40 -5.85 -12.69 10.09
C LEU A 40 -6.38 -12.98 11.50
N PHE A 41 -7.26 -12.14 12.04
CA PHE A 41 -7.87 -12.35 13.35
C PHE A 41 -8.83 -13.55 13.38
N SER A 42 -9.39 -13.95 12.24
CA SER A 42 -10.22 -15.16 12.15
C SER A 42 -9.42 -16.47 12.15
N CYS A 43 -8.10 -16.42 11.97
CA CYS A 43 -7.25 -17.60 11.96
C CYS A 43 -7.15 -18.21 13.37
N LYS A 44 -7.31 -19.54 13.48
CA LYS A 44 -7.34 -20.26 14.76
C LYS A 44 -5.96 -20.71 15.23
N GLY A 45 -4.93 -20.59 14.40
CA GLY A 45 -3.58 -21.02 14.74
C GLY A 45 -2.51 -20.46 13.82
N LYS A 46 -1.25 -20.60 14.25
CA LYS A 46 -0.07 -20.05 13.57
C LYS A 46 0.05 -20.50 12.11
N GLN A 47 -0.37 -21.74 11.80
CA GLN A 47 -0.31 -22.25 10.43
C GLN A 47 -1.32 -21.54 9.52
N GLU A 48 -2.55 -21.29 9.99
CA GLU A 48 -3.55 -20.55 9.21
C GLU A 48 -3.13 -19.09 9.01
N VAL A 49 -2.52 -18.47 10.03
CA VAL A 49 -1.95 -17.12 9.91
C VAL A 49 -0.89 -17.07 8.81
N ARG A 50 0.06 -18.02 8.79
CA ARG A 50 1.08 -18.09 7.73
C ARG A 50 0.49 -18.26 6.33
N VAL A 51 -0.55 -19.08 6.20
CA VAL A 51 -1.26 -19.26 4.94
C VAL A 51 -1.95 -17.96 4.52
N ALA A 52 -2.63 -17.28 5.44
CA ALA A 52 -3.28 -15.99 5.21
C ALA A 52 -2.28 -14.91 4.79
N GLU A 53 -1.15 -14.80 5.48
CA GLU A 53 -0.02 -13.94 5.12
C GLU A 53 0.48 -14.25 3.70
N GLY A 54 0.67 -15.53 3.37
CA GLY A 54 1.08 -15.97 2.03
C GLY A 54 0.10 -15.60 0.91
N GLN A 55 -1.18 -15.36 1.22
CA GLN A 55 -2.17 -14.87 0.24
C GLN A 55 -2.14 -13.34 0.06
N LEU A 56 -1.55 -12.59 0.99
CA LEU A 56 -1.59 -11.13 1.04
C LEU A 56 -0.23 -10.50 0.74
N LEU A 57 0.78 -10.82 1.56
CA LEU A 57 2.05 -10.11 1.63
C LEU A 57 2.86 -10.15 0.33
N PRO A 58 2.94 -11.26 -0.42
CA PRO A 58 3.78 -11.29 -1.62
C PRO A 58 3.44 -10.21 -2.66
N LYS A 59 2.16 -9.83 -2.78
CA LYS A 59 1.72 -8.79 -3.72
C LYS A 59 2.08 -7.39 -3.23
N ILE A 60 1.94 -7.16 -1.93
CA ILE A 60 2.30 -5.90 -1.27
C ILE A 60 3.81 -5.69 -1.35
N GLU A 61 4.59 -6.70 -0.96
CA GLU A 61 6.05 -6.67 -1.02
C GLU A 61 6.57 -6.51 -2.44
N HIS A 62 5.95 -7.19 -3.42
CA HIS A 62 6.30 -6.99 -4.82
C HIS A 62 6.09 -5.53 -5.25
N ALA A 63 4.90 -4.96 -5.00
CA ALA A 63 4.61 -3.57 -5.33
C ALA A 63 5.57 -2.60 -4.61
N ARG A 64 5.85 -2.83 -3.33
CA ARG A 64 6.78 -2.02 -2.53
C ARG A 64 8.18 -2.05 -3.10
N ASN A 65 8.66 -3.23 -3.47
CA ASN A 65 9.96 -3.36 -4.12
C ASN A 65 10.06 -2.59 -5.43
N GLN A 66 8.97 -2.46 -6.20
CA GLN A 66 8.97 -1.64 -7.41
C GLN A 66 9.06 -0.15 -7.07
N VAL A 67 8.31 0.31 -6.08
CA VAL A 67 8.41 1.71 -5.58
C VAL A 67 9.82 2.01 -5.08
N LEU A 68 10.38 1.15 -4.23
CA LEU A 68 11.73 1.31 -3.69
C LEU A 68 12.81 1.35 -4.78
N ARG A 69 12.63 0.63 -5.90
CA ARG A 69 13.53 0.73 -7.05
C ARG A 69 13.46 2.11 -7.70
N GLN A 70 12.26 2.67 -7.83
CA GLN A 70 12.06 4.01 -8.39
C GLN A 70 12.53 5.12 -7.44
N LEU A 71 12.71 4.83 -6.15
CA LEU A 71 13.31 5.75 -5.18
C LEU A 71 14.84 5.81 -5.24
N ARG A 72 15.51 4.83 -5.86
CA ARG A 72 16.98 4.75 -5.90
C ARG A 72 17.68 6.02 -6.44
N PRO A 73 17.17 6.71 -7.48
CA PRO A 73 17.79 7.94 -7.97
C PRO A 73 17.86 9.08 -6.94
N PHE A 74 17.04 9.01 -5.88
CA PHE A 74 16.90 10.06 -4.87
C PHE A 74 17.66 9.77 -3.57
N LEU A 75 18.44 8.67 -3.48
CA LEU A 75 19.08 8.24 -2.22
C LEU A 75 19.99 9.29 -1.58
N PHE A 76 20.53 10.22 -2.38
CA PHE A 76 21.44 11.26 -1.94
C PHE A 76 20.90 12.68 -2.14
N THR A 77 19.60 12.82 -2.45
CA THR A 77 18.97 14.13 -2.58
C THR A 77 18.56 14.67 -1.22
N ASP A 78 18.56 16.00 -1.08
CA ASP A 78 18.09 16.67 0.14
C ASP A 78 16.54 16.59 0.22
N PRO A 79 15.95 15.98 1.27
CA PRO A 79 14.50 15.90 1.39
C PRO A 79 13.86 17.23 1.85
N THR A 80 14.65 18.29 2.07
CA THR A 80 14.14 19.59 2.52
C THR A 80 13.08 20.12 1.56
N GLY A 81 11.87 20.33 2.10
CA GLY A 81 10.73 20.85 1.35
C GLY A 81 9.92 19.81 0.55
N LEU A 82 10.17 18.50 0.73
CA LEU A 82 9.50 17.41 0.02
C LEU A 82 7.96 17.55 -0.06
N PHE A 83 7.32 18.02 1.02
CA PHE A 83 5.87 18.18 1.11
C PHE A 83 5.44 19.63 1.38
N ASN A 84 6.26 20.61 1.03
CA ASN A 84 5.93 22.02 1.28
C ASN A 84 4.60 22.40 0.62
N GLY A 85 3.69 22.98 1.41
CA GLY A 85 2.36 23.38 0.97
C GLY A 85 1.37 22.23 0.76
N MET A 86 1.69 21.02 1.19
CA MET A 86 0.79 19.86 1.12
C MET A 86 0.30 19.48 2.52
N ASP A 87 -1.02 19.39 2.69
CA ASP A 87 -1.60 18.98 3.96
C ASP A 87 -1.32 17.50 4.26
N ALA A 88 -0.91 17.20 5.48
CA ALA A 88 -0.75 15.82 5.95
C ALA A 88 -2.09 15.22 6.38
N VAL A 89 -2.38 13.99 5.98
CA VAL A 89 -3.48 13.18 6.51
C VAL A 89 -2.95 11.84 7.04
N PRO A 90 -3.54 11.26 8.09
CA PRO A 90 -3.12 9.95 8.57
C PRO A 90 -3.41 8.87 7.52
N ALA A 91 -2.51 7.89 7.36
CA ALA A 91 -2.71 6.79 6.42
C ALA A 91 -3.85 5.83 6.82
N TYR A 92 -4.18 5.77 8.12
CA TYR A 92 -5.32 5.04 8.66
C TYR A 92 -5.70 5.61 10.04
N ASP A 93 -6.89 5.28 10.52
CA ASP A 93 -7.34 5.65 11.87
C ASP A 93 -6.63 4.78 12.92
N GLU A 94 -5.76 5.41 13.72
CA GLU A 94 -4.96 4.75 14.76
C GLU A 94 -5.82 4.13 15.89
N SER A 95 -7.09 4.51 16.01
CA SER A 95 -8.01 3.89 16.97
C SER A 95 -8.47 2.49 16.53
N LEU A 96 -8.26 2.12 15.26
CA LEU A 96 -8.63 0.82 14.73
C LEU A 96 -7.62 -0.25 15.14
N VAL A 97 -8.14 -1.40 15.58
CA VAL A 97 -7.31 -2.59 15.84
C VAL A 97 -6.95 -3.24 14.50
N ILE A 98 -5.70 -3.06 14.09
CA ILE A 98 -5.15 -3.56 12.83
C ILE A 98 -4.09 -4.62 13.14
N ALA A 99 -4.08 -5.70 12.34
CA ALA A 99 -3.06 -6.73 12.46
C ALA A 99 -1.70 -6.16 12.02
N GLU A 100 -0.67 -6.26 12.85
CA GLU A 100 0.67 -5.71 12.54
C GLU A 100 1.22 -6.23 11.20
N GLN A 101 0.86 -7.47 10.84
CA GLN A 101 1.24 -8.13 9.61
C GLN A 101 0.80 -7.36 8.35
N VAL A 102 -0.24 -6.53 8.42
CA VAL A 102 -0.75 -5.79 7.24
C VAL A 102 -0.18 -4.38 7.13
N LEU A 103 0.59 -3.91 8.13
CA LEU A 103 1.25 -2.61 8.10
C LEU A 103 2.24 -2.41 6.94
N PRO A 104 2.86 -3.44 6.33
CA PRO A 104 3.63 -3.25 5.10
C PRO A 104 2.82 -2.63 3.94
N ALA A 105 1.49 -2.72 3.94
CA ALA A 105 0.64 -2.02 2.96
C ALA A 105 0.58 -0.51 3.21
N VAL A 106 0.68 -0.09 4.47
CA VAL A 106 0.81 1.32 4.86
C VAL A 106 2.17 1.84 4.40
N ASP A 107 3.25 1.10 4.72
CA ASP A 107 4.59 1.45 4.29
C ASP A 107 4.70 1.58 2.76
N LEU A 108 4.07 0.67 2.01
CA LEU A 108 3.99 0.73 0.55
C LEU A 108 3.42 2.07 0.08
N LEU A 109 2.31 2.53 0.68
CA LEU A 109 1.68 3.78 0.29
C LEU A 109 2.53 5.00 0.66
N VAL A 110 3.28 4.93 1.77
CA VAL A 110 4.20 5.99 2.22
C VAL A 110 5.40 6.10 1.30
N ASP A 111 6.00 4.96 0.96
CA ASP A 111 7.12 4.92 0.01
C ASP A 111 6.66 5.51 -1.34
N PHE A 112 5.41 5.27 -1.74
CA PHE A 112 4.82 5.87 -2.93
C PHE A 112 4.58 7.37 -2.78
N ASP A 113 4.08 7.84 -1.63
CA ASP A 113 3.91 9.26 -1.31
C ASP A 113 5.24 10.03 -1.40
N ILE A 114 6.30 9.45 -0.82
CA ILE A 114 7.67 9.95 -0.89
C ILE A 114 8.15 10.02 -2.34
N PHE A 115 7.94 8.96 -3.12
CA PHE A 115 8.30 8.94 -4.55
C PHE A 115 7.59 10.06 -5.34
N VAL A 116 6.29 10.24 -5.12
CA VAL A 116 5.51 11.31 -5.76
C VAL A 116 6.06 12.68 -5.37
N GLY A 117 6.31 12.91 -4.08
CA GLY A 117 6.91 14.16 -3.60
C GLY A 117 8.28 14.43 -4.23
N LEU A 118 9.16 13.43 -4.25
CA LEU A 118 10.52 13.55 -4.78
C LEU A 118 10.53 13.81 -6.28
N THR A 119 9.64 13.19 -7.05
CA THR A 119 9.51 13.47 -8.49
C THR A 119 8.94 14.85 -8.80
N ARG A 120 8.28 15.51 -7.83
CA ARG A 120 7.87 16.92 -7.95
C ARG A 120 8.99 17.88 -7.56
N LEU A 121 9.75 17.54 -6.51
CA LEU A 121 10.86 18.35 -6.02
C LEU A 121 12.07 18.29 -6.99
N TYR A 122 12.33 17.13 -7.58
CA TYR A 122 13.45 16.86 -8.47
C TYR A 122 13.00 16.26 -9.81
N PRO A 123 12.28 17.02 -10.66
CA PRO A 123 11.69 16.50 -11.89
C PRO A 123 12.74 16.01 -12.91
N GLY A 124 14.00 16.48 -12.81
CA GLY A 124 15.08 16.09 -13.72
C GLY A 124 15.71 14.72 -13.46
N LEU A 125 15.40 14.06 -12.33
CA LEU A 125 16.04 12.79 -11.95
C LEU A 125 15.32 11.55 -12.50
N VAL A 126 14.08 11.71 -12.95
CA VAL A 126 13.26 10.61 -13.47
C VAL A 126 12.62 11.05 -14.78
N SER A 127 13.01 10.40 -15.87
CA SER A 127 12.35 10.58 -17.17
C SER A 127 10.92 10.04 -17.10
N ASP A 128 9.95 10.84 -17.56
CA ASP A 128 8.53 10.50 -17.57
C ASP A 128 7.97 10.05 -16.21
N ALA A 129 8.19 10.89 -15.19
CA ALA A 129 7.68 10.63 -13.84
C ALA A 129 6.16 10.43 -13.78
N ALA A 130 5.39 11.04 -14.69
CA ALA A 130 3.94 10.91 -14.72
C ALA A 130 3.48 9.49 -15.12
N ALA A 131 4.09 8.91 -16.16
CA ALA A 131 3.82 7.53 -16.55
C ALA A 131 4.24 6.55 -15.45
N ILE A 132 5.41 6.75 -14.83
CA ILE A 132 5.90 5.89 -13.75
C ILE A 132 4.98 5.98 -12.53
N ARG A 133 4.53 7.18 -12.13
CA ARG A 133 3.54 7.35 -11.05
C ARG A 133 2.26 6.58 -11.34
N THR A 134 1.77 6.65 -12.58
CA THR A 134 0.54 5.95 -12.99
C THR A 134 0.72 4.44 -12.97
N ASP A 135 1.85 3.91 -13.45
CA ASP A 135 2.12 2.48 -13.42
C ASP A 135 2.25 1.95 -11.99
N LEU A 136 3.04 2.62 -11.14
CA LEU A 136 3.18 2.26 -9.72
C LEU A 136 1.83 2.31 -9.01
N ALA A 137 1.02 3.36 -9.22
CA ALA A 137 -0.31 3.46 -8.66
C ALA A 137 -1.20 2.26 -9.08
N ASN A 138 -1.20 1.89 -10.36
CA ASN A 138 -1.93 0.72 -10.84
C ASN A 138 -1.44 -0.59 -10.20
N GLN A 139 -0.13 -0.73 -9.94
CA GLN A 139 0.40 -1.89 -9.23
C GLN A 139 -0.06 -1.94 -7.77
N ILE A 140 -0.05 -0.80 -7.07
CA ILE A 140 -0.57 -0.69 -5.70
C ILE A 140 -2.06 -1.03 -5.66
N ALA A 141 -2.86 -0.45 -6.55
CA ALA A 141 -4.30 -0.74 -6.64
C ALA A 141 -4.56 -2.23 -6.87
N ARG A 142 -3.85 -2.87 -7.81
CA ARG A 142 -3.95 -4.33 -8.04
C ARG A 142 -3.59 -5.14 -6.80
N SER A 143 -2.60 -4.70 -6.03
CA SER A 143 -2.21 -5.37 -4.79
C SER A 143 -3.31 -5.31 -3.73
N PHE A 144 -3.94 -4.14 -3.55
CA PHE A 144 -5.03 -3.95 -2.59
C PHE A 144 -6.31 -4.67 -3.02
N ASN A 145 -6.73 -4.52 -4.28
CA ASN A 145 -7.92 -5.19 -4.83
C ASN A 145 -7.87 -6.72 -4.68
N GLY A 146 -6.66 -7.29 -4.61
CA GLY A 146 -6.42 -8.71 -4.40
C GLY A 146 -7.00 -9.26 -3.09
N VAL A 147 -7.22 -8.42 -2.07
CA VAL A 147 -7.69 -8.83 -0.74
C VAL A 147 -9.03 -9.57 -0.79
N HIS A 148 -9.96 -9.15 -1.65
CA HIS A 148 -11.27 -9.81 -1.78
C HIS A 148 -11.16 -11.24 -2.30
N LYS A 149 -10.16 -11.52 -3.15
CA LYS A 149 -9.89 -12.88 -3.61
C LYS A 149 -9.24 -13.69 -2.49
N SER A 150 -8.26 -13.12 -1.78
CA SER A 150 -7.57 -13.78 -0.66
C SER A 150 -8.55 -14.18 0.45
N VAL A 151 -9.46 -13.28 0.86
CA VAL A 151 -10.52 -13.56 1.85
C VAL A 151 -11.43 -14.70 1.39
N ARG A 152 -11.88 -14.69 0.12
CA ARG A 152 -12.70 -15.78 -0.42
C ARG A 152 -11.95 -17.12 -0.46
N THR A 153 -10.68 -17.11 -0.82
CA THR A 153 -9.83 -18.31 -0.84
C THR A 153 -9.63 -18.90 0.55
N MET A 154 -9.42 -18.06 1.57
CA MET A 154 -9.33 -18.49 2.97
C MET A 154 -10.66 -19.07 3.48
N ASN A 155 -11.76 -18.35 3.29
CA ASN A 155 -13.09 -18.77 3.78
C ASN A 155 -13.61 -20.06 3.12
N SER A 156 -13.15 -20.37 1.90
CA SER A 156 -13.54 -21.60 1.20
C SER A 156 -12.67 -22.81 1.53
N GLY A 157 -11.68 -22.69 2.43
CA GLY A 157 -10.75 -23.76 2.76
C GLY A 157 -9.74 -24.11 1.65
N ARG A 158 -9.85 -23.49 0.47
CA ARG A 158 -8.95 -23.72 -0.69
C ARG A 158 -7.51 -23.31 -0.43
N ALA A 159 -7.27 -22.49 0.59
CA ALA A 159 -5.95 -22.09 1.02
C ALA A 159 -5.25 -23.14 1.89
N GLN A 160 -6.00 -24.10 2.45
CA GLN A 160 -5.44 -25.12 3.33
C GLN A 160 -4.71 -26.18 2.49
N PRO A 161 -3.50 -26.61 2.88
CA PRO A 161 -2.86 -27.75 2.25
C PRO A 161 -3.76 -28.97 2.42
N SER A 162 -3.98 -29.72 1.33
CA SER A 162 -4.62 -31.04 1.40
C SER A 162 -3.87 -31.88 2.44
N GLY A 163 -4.58 -32.34 3.47
CA GLY A 163 -4.04 -33.29 4.45
C GLY A 163 -3.66 -34.61 3.80
#